data_AF-A0A431HHW8-F1
#
_entry.id   AF-A0A431HHW8-F1
#
_cell.length_a   1.000
_cell.length_b   1.000
_cell.length_c   1.000
_cell.angle_alpha   90.00
_cell.angle_beta   90.00
_cell.angle_gamma   90.00
#
_symmetry.space_group_name_H-M   'P 1'
#
loop_
_entity.id
_entity.type
_entity.pdbx_description
1 polymer ?
#
loop_
_entity_poly.entity_id
_entity_poly.type
_entity_poly.pdbx_seq_one_letter_code
_entity_poly.pdbx_strand_id
1 'polypeptide(L)'
;MSIPKNYFHDRVVLLLLSINTFLTVMGSVLIFWQMSGGRGNTYLVTFRDLGGIPIYRYGQASEFLGFVLFLFFVLGMHTALSMKIFSHHRSYALTILGLGTLLSVLTTIVGTSLLFQR
;
A
#
# COMPACT_ATOMS: atom_id res chain seq x y z
N MET A 1 -19.69 -0.82 -19.76
CA MET A 1 -18.45 -0.01 -19.60
C MET A 1 -17.48 -0.49 -20.67
N SER A 2 -17.30 0.25 -21.77
CA SER A 2 -16.40 -0.16 -22.85
C SER A 2 -14.96 0.11 -22.42
N ILE A 3 -14.25 -0.95 -22.02
CA ILE A 3 -12.81 -0.88 -21.79
C ILE A 3 -12.17 -0.54 -23.15
N PRO A 4 -11.42 0.58 -23.27
CA PRO A 4 -10.79 0.92 -24.54
C PRO A 4 -9.79 -0.19 -24.90
N LYS A 5 -9.99 -0.81 -26.06
CA LYS A 5 -9.23 -1.97 -26.58
C LYS A 5 -7.70 -1.75 -26.60
N ASN A 6 -7.27 -0.48 -26.54
CA ASN A 6 -5.88 -0.06 -26.53
C ASN A 6 -5.21 -0.08 -25.13
N TYR A 7 -5.98 -0.17 -24.04
CA TYR A 7 -5.42 -0.11 -22.66
C TYR A 7 -4.49 -1.31 -22.37
N PHE A 8 -4.98 -2.51 -22.65
CA PHE A 8 -4.22 -3.75 -22.50
C PHE A 8 -3.24 -4.02 -23.66
N HIS A 9 -3.13 -3.12 -24.63
CA HIS A 9 -2.15 -3.21 -25.71
C HIS A 9 -0.91 -2.35 -25.44
N ASP A 10 -1.02 -1.39 -24.52
CA ASP A 10 0.08 -0.51 -24.17
C ASP A 10 1.03 -1.21 -23.18
N ARG A 11 2.23 -1.55 -23.67
CA ARG A 11 3.27 -2.21 -22.87
C ARG A 11 3.65 -1.39 -21.64
N VAL A 12 3.58 -0.06 -21.70
CA VAL A 12 3.94 0.82 -20.57
C VAL A 12 2.89 0.72 -19.47
N VAL A 13 1.61 0.76 -19.85
CA VAL A 13 0.50 0.59 -18.88
C VAL A 13 0.54 -0.79 -18.24
N LEU A 14 0.73 -1.84 -19.05
CA LEU A 14 0.88 -3.21 -18.55
C LEU A 14 2.08 -3.33 -17.59
N LEU A 15 3.21 -2.71 -17.92
CA LEU A 15 4.40 -2.70 -17.09
C LEU A 15 4.12 -2.00 -15.75
N LEU A 16 3.60 -0.77 -15.76
CA LEU A 16 3.28 -0.09 -14.51
C LEU A 16 2.19 -0.81 -13.70
N LEU A 17 1.22 -1.44 -14.36
CA LEU A 17 0.18 -2.21 -13.68
C LEU A 17 0.81 -3.42 -12.99
N SER A 18 1.67 -4.16 -13.69
CA SER A 18 2.39 -5.30 -13.13
C SER A 18 3.29 -4.90 -11.95
N ILE A 19 3.97 -3.75 -12.03
CA ILE A 19 4.79 -3.22 -10.93
C ILE A 19 3.92 -2.90 -9.72
N ASN A 20 2.79 -2.21 -9.93
CA ASN A 20 1.86 -1.91 -8.83
C ASN A 20 1.31 -3.20 -8.20
N THR A 21 0.86 -4.15 -9.00
CA THR A 21 0.36 -5.44 -8.49
C THR A 21 1.45 -6.19 -7.72
N PHE A 22 2.68 -6.23 -8.25
CA PHE A 22 3.82 -6.84 -7.58
C PHE A 22 4.13 -6.15 -6.25
N LEU A 23 4.16 -4.81 -6.21
CA LEU A 23 4.36 -4.02 -4.99
C LEU A 23 3.26 -4.29 -3.95
N THR A 24 1.99 -4.37 -4.36
CA THR A 24 0.88 -4.67 -3.45
C THR A 24 1.02 -6.06 -2.83
N VAL A 25 1.34 -7.08 -3.65
CA VAL A 25 1.52 -8.46 -3.17
C VAL A 25 2.75 -8.55 -2.27
N MET A 26 3.90 -8.02 -2.72
CA MET A 26 5.14 -8.01 -1.95
C MET A 26 4.98 -7.25 -0.63
N GLY A 27 4.38 -6.06 -0.65
CA GLY A 27 4.12 -5.26 0.54
C GLY A 27 3.21 -5.99 1.53
N SER A 28 2.16 -6.65 1.04
CA SER A 28 1.29 -7.48 1.87
C SER A 28 2.05 -8.64 2.53
N VAL A 29 2.86 -9.37 1.75
CA VAL A 29 3.70 -10.47 2.26
C VAL A 29 4.69 -9.97 3.31
N LEU A 30 5.33 -8.82 3.09
CA LEU A 30 6.27 -8.22 4.04
C LEU A 30 5.59 -7.83 5.36
N ILE A 31 4.38 -7.28 5.30
CA ILE A 31 3.60 -6.94 6.50
C ILE A 31 3.22 -8.23 7.26
N PHE A 32 2.73 -9.26 6.56
CA PHE A 32 2.41 -10.55 7.18
C PHE A 32 3.64 -11.25 7.77
N TRP A 33 4.78 -11.20 7.07
CA TRP A 33 6.03 -11.76 7.55
C TRP A 33 6.49 -11.08 8.83
N GLN A 34 6.45 -9.74 8.88
CA GLN A 34 6.79 -8.99 10.08
C GLN A 34 5.84 -9.29 11.24
N MET A 35 4.55 -9.45 10.96
CA MET A 35 3.57 -9.89 11.97
C MET A 35 3.92 -11.28 12.54
N SER A 36 4.32 -12.23 11.69
CA SER A 36 4.73 -13.59 12.11
C SER A 36 6.07 -13.62 12.85
N GLY A 37 7.01 -12.75 12.48
CA GLY A 37 8.30 -12.58 13.16
C GLY A 37 8.19 -11.89 14.53
N GLY A 38 7.10 -11.16 14.76
CA GLY A 38 6.71 -10.59 16.06
C GLY A 38 5.93 -11.59 16.92
N ARG A 39 6.55 -12.71 17.33
CA ARG A 39 5.96 -13.58 18.36
C ARG A 39 5.83 -12.81 19.67
N GLY A 40 4.61 -12.35 19.98
CA GLY A 40 4.22 -11.91 21.33
C GLY A 40 3.75 -10.46 21.45
N ASN A 41 2.45 -10.24 21.26
CA ASN A 41 1.57 -9.40 22.09
C ASN A 41 1.93 -7.94 22.44
N THR A 42 2.90 -7.28 21.80
CA THR A 42 3.43 -6.03 22.37
C THR A 42 4.02 -5.08 21.35
N TYR A 43 3.19 -4.38 20.58
CA TYR A 43 3.63 -3.19 19.82
C TYR A 43 3.42 -1.96 20.69
N LEU A 44 4.49 -1.27 21.08
CA LEU A 44 4.48 -0.09 21.94
C LEU A 44 4.00 1.13 21.17
N VAL A 45 2.68 1.31 21.07
CA VAL A 45 2.10 2.49 20.44
C VAL A 45 2.01 3.61 21.49
N THR A 46 2.87 4.61 21.31
CA THR A 46 2.91 5.94 21.97
C THR A 46 3.64 6.06 23.30
N PHE A 47 4.78 6.78 23.27
CA PHE A 47 5.37 7.48 24.40
C PHE A 47 4.70 8.86 24.48
N ARG A 48 3.73 9.04 25.40
CA ARG A 48 3.30 10.39 25.77
C ARG A 48 3.42 10.50 27.28
N ASP A 49 4.56 11.06 27.69
CA ASP A 49 4.86 11.36 29.09
C ASP A 49 3.95 12.51 29.54
N LEU A 50 2.93 12.18 30.33
CA LEU A 50 2.02 13.13 30.99
C LEU A 50 2.17 13.06 32.51
N GLY A 51 3.31 12.57 33.02
CA GLY A 51 3.56 12.52 34.47
C GLY A 51 4.41 11.34 34.96
N GLY A 52 5.38 10.85 34.17
CA GLY A 52 6.40 9.90 34.62
C GLY A 52 5.98 8.43 34.67
N ILE A 53 4.75 8.09 34.27
CA ILE A 53 4.28 6.69 34.22
C ILE A 53 4.17 6.26 32.76
N PRO A 54 4.97 5.29 32.28
CA PRO A 54 4.87 4.79 30.93
C PRO A 54 3.57 3.98 30.77
N ILE A 55 2.61 4.54 30.03
CA ILE A 55 1.37 3.82 29.66
C ILE A 55 1.63 3.14 28.33
N TYR A 56 1.87 1.83 28.37
CA TYR A 56 2.07 1.01 27.19
C TYR A 56 0.71 0.65 26.58
N ARG A 57 0.39 1.19 25.38
CA ARG A 57 -0.72 0.67 24.56
C ARG A 57 -0.20 -0.33 23.55
N TYR A 58 -0.74 -1.54 23.59
CA TYR A 58 -0.46 -2.59 22.62
C TYR A 58 -1.22 -2.28 21.31
N GLY A 59 -0.49 -2.06 20.22
CA GLY A 59 -1.07 -1.94 18.88
C GLY A 59 -1.81 -3.22 18.50
N GLN A 60 -3.07 -3.10 18.07
CA GLN A 60 -3.90 -4.25 17.72
C GLN A 60 -3.55 -4.79 16.34
N ALA A 61 -3.67 -6.11 16.15
CA ALA A 61 -3.44 -6.77 14.85
C ALA A 61 -4.33 -6.22 13.71
N SER A 62 -5.43 -5.57 14.06
CA SER A 62 -6.34 -4.87 13.14
C SER A 62 -5.66 -3.71 12.40
N GLU A 63 -4.67 -3.05 12.99
CA GLU A 63 -3.95 -1.93 12.36
C GLU A 63 -3.10 -2.42 11.18
N PHE A 64 -2.51 -3.61 11.27
CA PHE A 64 -1.75 -4.24 10.17
C PHE A 64 -2.66 -4.69 9.03
N LEU A 65 -3.85 -5.21 9.36
CA LEU A 65 -4.86 -5.53 8.35
C LEU A 65 -5.27 -4.25 7.59
N GLY A 66 -5.33 -3.11 8.28
CA GLY A 66 -5.59 -1.81 7.68
C GLY A 66 -4.58 -1.43 6.60
N PHE A 67 -3.29 -1.64 6.82
CA PHE A 67 -2.24 -1.39 5.81
C PHE A 67 -2.38 -2.29 4.59
N VAL A 68 -2.67 -3.58 4.79
CA VAL A 68 -2.88 -4.54 3.70
C VAL A 68 -4.11 -4.13 2.87
N LEU A 69 -5.24 -3.89 3.54
CA LEU A 69 -6.47 -3.43 2.88
C LEU A 69 -6.24 -2.11 2.12
N PHE A 70 -5.47 -1.19 2.69
CA PHE A 70 -5.12 0.06 2.04
C PHE A 70 -4.29 -0.16 0.77
N LEU A 71 -3.30 -1.06 0.76
CA LEU A 71 -2.53 -1.40 -0.44
C LEU A 71 -3.42 -1.94 -1.57
N PHE A 72 -4.35 -2.84 -1.25
CA PHE A 72 -5.30 -3.37 -2.24
C PHE A 72 -6.29 -2.30 -2.72
N PHE A 73 -6.74 -1.42 -1.82
CA PHE A 73 -7.62 -0.32 -2.16
C PHE A 73 -6.95 0.67 -3.11
N VAL A 74 -5.71 1.07 -2.81
CA VAL A 74 -4.89 1.94 -3.66
C VAL A 74 -4.69 1.32 -5.04
N LEU A 75 -4.32 0.03 -5.11
CA LEU A 75 -4.19 -0.69 -6.37
C LEU A 75 -5.48 -0.65 -7.19
N GLY A 76 -6.61 -1.01 -6.57
CA GLY A 76 -7.92 -1.04 -7.23
C GLY A 76 -8.35 0.33 -7.73
N MET A 77 -8.24 1.36 -6.88
CA MET A 77 -8.63 2.73 -7.22
C MET A 77 -7.77 3.30 -8.35
N HIS A 78 -6.44 3.21 -8.27
CA HIS A 78 -5.55 3.73 -9.32
C HIS A 78 -5.74 2.99 -10.65
N THR A 79 -5.98 1.69 -10.60
CA THR A 79 -6.26 0.86 -11.79
C THR A 79 -7.58 1.26 -12.44
N ALA A 80 -8.65 1.43 -11.66
CA ALA A 80 -9.95 1.86 -12.16
C ALA A 80 -9.92 3.30 -12.71
N LEU A 81 -9.27 4.22 -11.99
CA LEU A 81 -9.13 5.62 -12.41
C LEU A 81 -8.32 5.73 -13.71
N SER A 82 -7.24 4.96 -13.81
CA SER A 82 -6.40 4.92 -15.01
C SER A 82 -7.15 4.37 -16.22
N MET A 83 -7.91 3.28 -16.07
CA MET A 83 -8.74 2.75 -17.16
C MET A 83 -9.75 3.79 -17.66
N LYS A 84 -10.37 4.54 -16.76
CA LYS A 84 -11.34 5.58 -17.13
C LYS A 84 -10.68 6.76 -17.86
N ILE A 85 -9.51 7.19 -17.41
CA ILE A 85 -8.81 8.37 -17.92
C ILE A 85 -8.00 8.07 -19.19
N PHE A 86 -7.63 6.82 -19.43
CA PHE A 86 -6.96 6.39 -20.65
C PHE A 86 -7.80 6.64 -21.92
N SER A 87 -9.13 6.69 -21.78
CA SER A 87 -10.02 7.07 -22.90
C SER A 87 -9.87 8.53 -23.32
N HIS A 88 -9.36 9.41 -22.44
CA HIS A 88 -9.24 10.84 -22.71
C HIS A 88 -7.82 11.19 -23.17
N HIS A 89 -6.79 10.90 -22.35
CA HIS A 89 -5.39 11.01 -22.76
C HIS A 89 -4.50 10.00 -22.04
N ARG A 90 -3.63 9.34 -22.82
CA ARG A 90 -2.64 8.36 -22.36
C ARG A 90 -1.73 8.91 -21.26
N SER A 91 -1.27 10.16 -21.39
CA SER A 91 -0.33 10.76 -20.44
C SER A 91 -0.89 10.87 -19.02
N TYR A 92 -2.18 11.19 -18.86
CA TYR A 92 -2.80 11.25 -17.53
C TYR A 92 -3.00 9.87 -16.91
N ALA A 93 -3.28 8.85 -17.73
CA ALA A 93 -3.38 7.47 -17.23
C ALA A 93 -2.03 6.95 -16.70
N LEU A 94 -0.93 7.33 -17.34
CA LEU A 94 0.43 7.00 -16.92
C LEU A 94 0.83 7.72 -15.64
N THR A 95 0.52 9.02 -15.51
CA THR A 95 0.82 9.76 -14.26
C THR A 95 0.03 9.21 -13.08
N ILE A 96 -1.22 8.78 -13.28
CA ILE A 96 -2.03 8.15 -12.24
C ILE A 96 -1.43 6.81 -11.79
N LEU A 97 -0.97 5.96 -12.71
CA LEU A 97 -0.29 4.72 -12.32
C LEU A 97 1.05 5.00 -11.65
N GLY A 98 1.79 6.01 -12.11
CA GLY A 98 3.06 6.43 -11.51
C GLY A 98 2.86 6.93 -10.08
N LEU A 99 1.87 7.78 -9.84
CA LEU A 99 1.49 8.21 -8.49
C LEU A 99 1.05 7.02 -7.62
N GLY A 100 0.33 6.05 -8.20
CA GLY A 100 -0.02 4.80 -7.53
C GLY A 100 1.20 3.98 -7.11
N THR A 101 2.23 3.89 -7.97
CA THR A 101 3.49 3.20 -7.61
C THR A 101 4.18 3.89 -6.45
N LEU A 102 4.29 5.23 -6.50
CA LEU A 102 4.94 6.02 -5.48
C LEU A 102 4.22 5.88 -4.14
N LEU A 103 2.88 5.95 -4.14
CA LEU A 103 2.08 5.76 -2.94
C LEU A 103 2.20 4.34 -2.37
N SER A 104 2.24 3.32 -3.22
CA SER A 104 2.42 1.92 -2.80
C SER A 104 3.79 1.69 -2.17
N VAL A 105 4.84 2.30 -2.72
CA VAL A 105 6.20 2.28 -2.15
C VAL A 105 6.23 2.96 -0.80
N LEU A 106 5.71 4.20 -0.68
CA LEU A 106 5.66 4.91 0.60
C LEU A 106 4.88 4.12 1.65
N THR A 107 3.73 3.54 1.28
CA THR A 107 2.93 2.72 2.19
C THR A 107 3.73 1.53 2.71
N THR A 108 4.49 0.87 1.84
CA THR A 108 5.33 -0.27 2.22
C THR A 108 6.46 0.16 3.16
N ILE A 109 7.10 1.30 2.89
CA ILE A 109 8.15 1.88 3.74
C ILE A 109 7.58 2.26 5.11
N VAL A 110 6.46 3.00 5.15
CA VAL A 110 5.83 3.42 6.40
C VAL A 110 5.34 2.21 7.21
N GLY A 111 4.68 1.26 6.55
CA GLY A 111 4.22 0.01 7.20
C GLY A 111 5.39 -0.76 7.81
N THR A 112 6.51 -0.88 7.10
CA THR A 112 7.71 -1.55 7.60
C THR A 112 8.42 -0.73 8.68
N SER A 113 8.46 0.60 8.57
CA SER A 113 9.11 1.48 9.55
C SER A 113 8.38 1.47 10.91
N LEU A 114 7.04 1.52 10.89
CA LEU A 114 6.22 1.39 12.09
C LEU A 114 6.40 0.02 12.77
N LEU A 115 6.63 -1.03 11.97
CA LEU A 115 6.90 -2.38 12.46
C LEU A 115 8.34 -2.58 12.94
N PHE A 116 9.30 -1.83 12.38
CA PHE A 116 10.71 -1.89 12.75
C PHE A 116 11.02 -1.16 14.06
N GLN A 117 10.10 -0.35 14.57
CA GLN A 117 10.18 0.25 15.90
C GLN A 117 9.92 -0.81 16.98
N ARG A 118 10.84 -1.79 17.05
CA ARG A 118 11.06 -2.73 18.15
C ARG A 118 11.82 -2.04 19.28
#